data_AF-A0A2T1LUH6-F1
#
_entry.id   AF-A0A2T1LUH6-F1
#
_cell.length_a   1.000
_cell.length_b   1.000
_cell.length_c   1.000
_cell.angle_alpha   90.00
_cell.angle_beta   90.00
_cell.angle_gamma   90.00
#
_symmetry.space_group_name_H-M   'P 1'
#
loop_
_entity.id
_entity.type
_entity.pdbx_description
1 polymer ?
#
loop_
_entity_poly.entity_id
_entity_poly.type
_entity_poly.pdbx_seq_one_letter_code
_entity_poly.pdbx_strand_id
1 'polypeptide(L)' 'MSESNFELMSRDELAHYIVAHRDTSDGMEARRVFIRRMAQKAKKQGIELQRPTLLPQQNRE' A
#
# COMPACT_ATOMS: atom_id res chain seq x y z
N MET A 1 -23.41 0.69 -0.67
CA MET A 1 -22.12 1.28 -1.07
C MET A 1 -21.53 0.32 -2.09
N SER A 2 -21.33 0.73 -3.35
CA SER A 2 -20.64 -0.13 -4.31
C SER A 2 -19.22 -0.32 -3.82
N GLU A 3 -18.86 -1.56 -3.49
CA GLU A 3 -17.50 -1.92 -3.11
C GLU A 3 -16.57 -1.54 -4.26
N SER A 4 -15.74 -0.52 -4.04
CA SER A 4 -14.70 -0.12 -4.98
C SER A 4 -13.77 -1.31 -5.20
N ASN A 5 -13.88 -1.96 -6.36
CA ASN A 5 -13.16 -3.21 -6.64
C ASN A 5 -11.71 -2.91 -7.09
N PHE A 6 -10.90 -2.42 -6.14
CA PHE A 6 -9.51 -2.02 -6.35
C PHE A 6 -8.63 -3.15 -6.93
N GLU A 7 -9.04 -4.40 -6.73
CA GLU A 7 -8.34 -5.58 -7.25
C GLU A 7 -8.46 -5.73 -8.79
N LEU A 8 -9.37 -5.00 -9.44
CA LEU A 8 -9.49 -5.00 -10.90
C LEU A 8 -8.87 -3.77 -11.58
N MET A 9 -8.52 -2.73 -10.81
CA MET A 9 -7.92 -1.52 -11.37
C MET A 9 -6.51 -1.79 -11.90
N SER A 10 -6.17 -1.14 -13.01
CA SER A 10 -4.78 -1.10 -13.47
C SER A 10 -3.89 -0.34 -12.49
N ARG A 11 -2.57 -0.45 -12.65
CA ARG A 11 -1.61 0.24 -11.78
C ARG A 11 -1.81 1.75 -11.80
N ASP A 12 -2.02 2.32 -12.98
CA ASP A 12 -2.05 3.76 -13.16
C ASP A 12 -3.40 4.35 -12.73
N GLU A 13 -4.51 3.63 -12.95
CA GLU A 13 -5.82 4.00 -12.38
C GLU A 13 -5.78 3.98 -10.85
N LEU A 14 -5.20 2.92 -10.26
CA LEU A 14 -5.09 2.79 -8.81
C LEU A 14 -4.22 3.90 -8.22
N ALA A 15 -3.12 4.27 -8.89
CA ALA A 15 -2.26 5.37 -8.48
C ALA A 15 -2.98 6.72 -8.52
N HIS A 16 -3.70 7.02 -9.61
CA HIS A 16 -4.51 8.24 -9.72
C HIS A 16 -5.59 8.28 -8.63
N TYR A 17 -6.27 7.15 -8.39
CA TYR A 17 -7.31 7.05 -7.36
C TYR A 17 -6.77 7.35 -5.95
N ILE A 18 -5.60 6.80 -5.60
CA ILE A 18 -4.94 7.03 -4.31
C ILE A 18 -4.64 8.53 -4.12
N VAL A 19 -4.14 9.21 -5.15
CA VAL A 19 -3.84 10.65 -5.06
C VAL A 19 -5.11 11.46 -4.91
N ALA A 20 -6.15 11.14 -5.69
CA ALA A 20 -7.43 11.85 -5.66
C ALA A 20 -8.19 11.68 -4.33
N HIS A 21 -8.06 10.53 -3.67
CA HIS A 21 -8.82 10.18 -2.47
C HIS A 21 -7.94 9.93 -1.24
N ARG A 22 -6.75 10.55 -1.18
CA ARG A 22 -5.70 10.23 -0.19
C ARG A 22 -6.16 10.23 1.28
N ASP A 23 -7.14 11.09 1.61
CA ASP A 23 -7.62 11.34 2.96
C ASP A 23 -8.93 10.56 3.28
N THR A 24 -9.39 9.70 2.36
CA THR A 24 -10.59 8.88 2.56
C THR A 24 -10.24 7.44 2.95
N SER A 25 -11.20 6.72 3.53
CA SER A 25 -11.11 5.28 3.79
C SER A 25 -10.75 4.50 2.53
N ASP A 26 -11.34 4.89 1.40
CA ASP A 26 -11.18 4.23 0.12
C ASP A 26 -9.79 4.47 -0.47
N GLY A 27 -9.24 5.69 -0.36
CA GLY A 27 -7.86 5.95 -0.76
C GLY A 27 -6.85 5.20 0.09
N MET A 28 -7.12 5.05 1.39
CA MET A 28 -6.31 4.23 2.29
C MET A 28 -6.35 2.75 1.90
N GLU A 29 -7.51 2.21 1.53
CA GLU A 29 -7.64 0.81 1.09
C GLU A 29 -6.98 0.60 -0.28
N ALA A 30 -7.21 1.50 -1.24
CA ALA A 30 -6.53 1.50 -2.54
C ALA A 30 -5.00 1.48 -2.38
N ARG A 31 -4.47 2.26 -1.42
CA ARG A 31 -3.03 2.28 -1.09
C ARG A 31 -2.55 0.94 -0.53
N ARG A 32 -3.32 0.27 0.33
CA ARG A 32 -2.99 -1.07 0.84
C ARG A 32 -2.90 -2.10 -0.29
N VAL A 33 -3.87 -2.09 -1.21
CA VAL A 33 -3.88 -2.98 -2.38
C VAL A 33 -2.65 -2.72 -3.26
N PHE A 34 -2.32 -1.45 -3.52
CA PHE A 34 -1.14 -1.08 -4.29
C PHE A 34 0.16 -1.62 -3.65
N ILE A 35 0.34 -1.40 -2.35
CA ILE A 35 1.51 -1.89 -1.60
C ILE A 35 1.58 -3.42 -1.63
N ARG A 36 0.45 -4.11 -1.44
CA ARG A 36 0.36 -5.58 -1.49
C ARG A 36 0.83 -6.12 -2.85
N ARG A 37 0.37 -5.53 -3.95
CA ARG A 37 0.78 -5.90 -5.32
C ARG A 37 2.28 -5.68 -5.55
N MET A 38 2.82 -4.56 -5.06
CA MET A 38 4.26 -4.27 -5.14
C MET A 38 5.08 -5.28 -4.35
N ALA A 39 4.66 -5.63 -3.13
CA ALA A 39 5.33 -6.63 -2.31
C ALA A 39 5.31 -8.03 -2.95
N GLN A 40 4.18 -8.42 -3.55
CA GLN A 40 4.09 -9.69 -4.30
C GLN A 40 5.00 -9.69 -5.53
N LYS A 41 5.08 -8.58 -6.27
CA LYS A 41 5.99 -8.45 -7.42
C LYS A 41 7.46 -8.55 -6.99
N ALA A 42 7.83 -7.87 -5.91
CA ALA A 42 9.17 -7.95 -5.32
C ALA A 42 9.51 -9.40 -4.92
N LYS A 43 8.59 -10.09 -4.23
CA LYS A 43 8.75 -11.50 -3.85
C LYS A 43 8.96 -12.41 -5.07
N LYS A 44 8.20 -12.22 -6.15
CA LYS A 44 8.38 -12.98 -7.41
C LYS A 44 9.73 -12.74 -8.07
N GLN A 45 10.36 -11.58 -7.81
CA GLN A 45 11.69 -11.24 -8.30
C GLN A 45 12.82 -11.68 -7.34
N GLY A 46 12.49 -12.37 -6.24
CA GLY A 46 13.48 -12.77 -5.24
C GLY A 46 13.96 -11.64 -4.32
N ILE A 47 13.25 -10.49 -4.32
CA ILE A 47 13.57 -9.37 -3.44
C ILE A 47 12.90 -9.61 -2.08
N GLU A 48 13.72 -9.80 -1.04
CA GLU A 48 13.24 -9.88 0.34
C GLU A 48 13.03 -8.47 0.90
N LEU A 49 11.76 -8.14 1.19
CA LEU A 49 11.42 -6.91 1.89
C LEU A 49 11.65 -7.11 3.39
N GLN A 50 12.79 -6.62 3.90
CA GLN A 50 13.00 -6.56 5.35
C GLN A 50 11.96 -5.64 5.97
N ARG A 51 11.24 -6.12 6.99
CA ARG A 51 10.41 -5.22 7.81
C ARG A 51 11.34 -4.21 8.46
N PRO A 52 11.01 -2.91 8.45
CA PRO A 52 11.74 -1.95 9.27
C PRO A 52 11.70 -2.45 10.70
N THR A 53 12.86 -2.79 11.25
CA THR A 53 12.99 -3.03 12.68
C THR A 53 12.72 -1.67 13.32
N LEU A 54 11.53 -1.49 13.89
CA LEU A 54 11.25 -0.34 14.75
C LEU A 54 12.20 -0.47 15.93
N LEU A 55 13.33 0.25 15.88
CA LEU A 55 14.20 0.38 17.03
C LEU A 55 13.35 0.98 18.17
N PRO A 56 13.34 0.37 19.36
CA PRO A 56 12.63 0.95 20.49
C PRO A 56 13.14 2.38 20.68
N GLN A 57 12.24 3.36 20.56
CA GLN A 57 12.54 4.73 20.93
C GLN A 57 12.97 4.69 22.40
N GLN A 58 14.27 4.83 22.65
CA GLN A 58 14.74 5.10 24.00
C GLN A 58 14.14 6.45 24.39
N ASN A 59 13.17 6.39 25.30
CA ASN A 59 12.65 7.55 26.02
C ASN A 59 13.87 8.32 26.56
N ARG A 60 14.14 9.49 25.99
CA ARG A 60 15.02 10.45 26.63
C ARG A 60 14.21 11.10 27.74
N GLU A 61 14.67 10.88 28.96
CA GLU A 61 14.22 11.48 30.22
C GLU A 61 14.19 13.02 30.16
#